data_AF-A0AA36M7W3-F1
#
_entry.id   AF-A0AA36M7W3-F1
#
_cell.length_a   1.000
_cell.length_b   1.000
_cell.length_c   1.000
_cell.angle_alpha   90.00
_cell.angle_beta   90.00
_cell.angle_gamma   90.00
#
_symmetry.space_group_name_H-M   'P 1'
#
loop_
_entity.id
_entity.type
_entity.pdbx_description
1 polymer ?
#
loop_
_entity_poly.entity_id
_entity_poly.type
_entity_poly.pdbx_seq_one_letter_code
_entity_poly.pdbx_strand_id
1 'polypeptide(L)'
;MTAAGQLVSEWMLPEKVVKLLQRGDLLEFRRVAPIGGAPRNIYEHWAVYIGQFDNEPLVIHLSGNGEDFAASSGIGGGGLFSLSGSSNILKSGKAEVRCDPLFDVAGRSLVRINNGRDANHRPFPPTIVVDRALLQLGARNYNLFLNNCEHFVNWCRYGIKISSQNLKAISIKCVLLELALTAVGASPVLALCSALVYRFIAVPVSNAVNRFFGTNLCVS
;
A
#
# COMPACT_ATOMS: atom_id res chain seq x y z
N MET A 1 -3.59 18.87 -12.91
CA MET A 1 -2.17 18.69 -13.26
C MET A 1 -1.32 19.19 -12.10
N THR A 2 -0.54 18.31 -11.49
CA THR A 2 0.73 18.75 -10.88
C THR A 2 1.53 19.53 -11.94
N ALA A 3 2.42 20.44 -11.54
CA ALA A 3 3.26 21.14 -12.53
C ALA A 3 3.89 20.12 -13.50
N ALA A 4 4.05 20.46 -14.78
CA ALA A 4 4.51 19.50 -15.80
C ALA A 4 5.81 18.80 -15.33
N GLY A 5 5.77 17.48 -15.15
CA GLY A 5 6.89 16.67 -14.67
C GLY A 5 6.98 16.46 -13.15
N GLN A 6 6.11 17.09 -12.36
CA GLN A 6 6.08 16.93 -10.91
C GLN A 6 5.26 15.67 -10.52
N LEU A 7 5.95 14.67 -9.96
CA LEU A 7 5.37 13.38 -9.55
C LEU A 7 4.67 13.43 -8.18
N VAL A 8 4.92 14.47 -7.40
CA VAL A 8 4.36 14.66 -6.05
C VAL A 8 3.84 16.08 -5.90
N SER A 9 2.57 16.25 -5.61
CA SER A 9 1.97 17.56 -5.39
C SER A 9 2.28 18.11 -4.01
N GLU A 10 2.09 19.42 -3.85
CA GLU A 10 1.97 20.03 -2.53
C GLU A 10 0.75 19.50 -1.78
N TRP A 11 0.77 19.65 -0.46
CA TRP A 11 -0.39 19.38 0.39
C TRP A 11 -1.49 20.40 0.13
N MET A 12 -2.70 19.94 -0.16
CA MET A 12 -3.84 20.82 -0.43
C MET A 12 -5.14 20.23 0.10
N LEU A 13 -6.21 21.05 0.07
CA LEU A 13 -7.54 20.60 0.47
C LEU A 13 -8.13 19.61 -0.55
N PRO A 14 -8.99 18.67 -0.12
CA PRO A 14 -9.57 17.65 -1.01
C PRO A 14 -10.24 18.22 -2.27
N GLU A 15 -10.92 19.36 -2.16
CA GLU A 15 -11.65 19.99 -3.27
C GLU A 15 -10.70 20.53 -4.35
N LYS A 16 -9.46 20.89 -3.96
CA LYS A 16 -8.41 21.28 -4.90
C LYS A 16 -7.76 20.07 -5.54
N VAL A 17 -7.51 19.00 -4.77
CA VAL A 17 -6.91 17.76 -5.28
C VAL A 17 -7.77 17.15 -6.38
N VAL A 18 -9.10 17.06 -6.19
CA VAL A 18 -10.00 16.38 -7.13
C VAL A 18 -9.91 16.93 -8.55
N LYS A 19 -9.64 18.23 -8.72
CA LYS A 19 -9.47 18.87 -10.04
C LYS A 19 -8.20 18.44 -10.77
N LEU A 20 -7.25 17.83 -10.06
CA LEU A 20 -5.96 17.45 -10.59
C LEU A 20 -5.82 15.93 -10.77
N LEU A 21 -6.74 15.13 -10.22
CA LEU A 21 -6.64 13.68 -10.17
C LEU A 21 -6.80 13.01 -11.52
N GLN A 22 -6.02 11.96 -11.71
CA GLN A 22 -6.16 11.00 -12.79
C GLN A 22 -6.36 9.60 -12.21
N ARG A 23 -7.16 8.78 -12.88
CA ARG A 23 -7.37 7.38 -12.46
C ARG A 23 -6.02 6.68 -12.24
N GLY A 24 -5.92 5.93 -11.14
CA GLY A 24 -4.70 5.23 -10.74
C GLY A 24 -3.68 6.08 -9.97
N ASP A 25 -3.94 7.37 -9.75
CA ASP A 25 -3.11 8.21 -8.88
C ASP A 25 -3.11 7.70 -7.44
N LEU A 26 -1.95 7.81 -6.80
CA LEU A 26 -1.81 7.53 -5.38
C LEU A 26 -2.06 8.80 -4.58
N LEU A 27 -2.92 8.66 -3.57
CA LEU A 27 -3.27 9.71 -2.65
C LEU A 27 -2.64 9.45 -1.30
N GLU A 28 -2.04 10.49 -0.74
CA GLU A 28 -1.51 10.49 0.61
C GLU A 28 -2.27 11.52 1.44
N PHE A 29 -2.72 11.12 2.61
CA PHE A 29 -3.48 11.96 3.54
C PHE A 29 -2.67 12.19 4.81
N ARG A 30 -2.55 13.47 5.20
CA ARG A 30 -1.80 13.88 6.38
C ARG A 30 -2.71 13.90 7.61
N ARG A 31 -2.57 12.94 8.52
CA ARG A 31 -3.31 12.97 9.80
C ARG A 31 -2.52 13.75 10.83
N VAL A 32 -3.10 14.83 11.32
CA VAL A 32 -2.48 15.71 12.30
C VAL A 32 -3.30 15.66 13.58
N ALA A 33 -2.64 15.47 14.73
CA ALA A 33 -3.26 15.57 16.04
C ALA A 33 -2.52 16.60 16.91
N PRO A 34 -3.24 17.32 17.79
CA PRO A 34 -2.61 18.22 18.75
C PRO A 34 -1.90 17.38 19.84
N ILE A 35 -0.57 17.37 19.82
CA ILE A 35 0.26 16.74 20.86
C ILE A 35 1.01 17.86 21.58
N GLY A 36 0.69 18.09 22.86
CA GLY A 36 1.30 19.16 23.66
C GLY A 36 0.93 20.57 23.18
N GLY A 37 -0.29 20.76 22.65
CA GLY A 37 -0.78 22.06 22.16
C GLY A 37 -0.29 22.45 20.76
N ALA A 38 0.58 21.64 20.13
CA ALA A 38 1.05 21.86 18.78
C ALA A 38 0.54 20.77 17.81
N PRO A 39 0.14 21.11 16.58
CA PRO A 39 -0.22 20.12 15.57
C PRO A 39 1.00 19.30 15.16
N ARG A 40 0.95 17.98 15.38
CA ARG A 40 1.99 17.02 14.97
C ARG A 40 1.41 16.00 13.99
N ASN A 41 2.18 15.63 12.97
CA ASN A 41 1.83 14.54 12.07
C ASN A 41 1.92 13.23 12.85
N ILE A 42 0.82 12.48 12.91
CA ILE A 42 0.74 11.23 13.66
C ILE A 42 0.71 10.01 12.76
N TYR A 43 0.21 10.16 11.53
CA TYR A 43 -0.03 9.03 10.63
C TYR A 43 -0.21 9.52 9.18
N GLU A 44 0.38 8.79 8.24
CA GLU A 44 0.18 9.00 6.80
C GLU A 44 -0.70 7.87 6.26
N HIS A 45 -1.85 8.24 5.70
CA HIS A 45 -2.79 7.29 5.11
C HIS A 45 -2.63 7.28 3.59
N TRP A 46 -2.83 6.12 2.96
CA TRP A 46 -2.65 5.96 1.53
C TRP A 46 -3.89 5.35 0.86
N ALA A 47 -4.23 5.87 -0.32
CA ALA A 47 -5.31 5.35 -1.14
C ALA A 47 -4.98 5.37 -2.65
N VAL A 48 -5.70 4.58 -3.44
CA VAL A 48 -5.68 4.60 -4.90
C VAL A 48 -6.95 5.29 -5.39
N TYR A 49 -6.81 6.32 -6.22
CA TYR A 49 -7.97 6.95 -6.86
C TYR A 49 -8.48 6.12 -8.03
N ILE A 50 -9.75 5.71 -7.99
CA ILE A 50 -10.35 4.83 -9.02
C ILE A 50 -11.16 5.57 -10.07
N GLY A 51 -11.52 6.82 -9.82
CA GLY A 51 -12.30 7.66 -10.72
C GLY A 51 -13.51 8.28 -10.03
N GLN A 52 -14.38 8.89 -10.84
CA GLN A 52 -15.67 9.38 -10.39
C GLN A 52 -16.77 8.39 -10.79
N PHE A 53 -17.68 8.13 -9.87
CA PHE A 53 -18.89 7.34 -10.08
C PHE A 53 -20.06 8.12 -9.48
N ASP A 54 -21.14 8.33 -10.24
CA ASP A 54 -22.28 9.18 -9.84
C ASP A 54 -21.88 10.57 -9.32
N ASN A 55 -20.91 11.23 -10.00
CA ASN A 55 -20.29 12.50 -9.61
C ASN A 55 -19.49 12.51 -8.30
N GLU A 56 -19.32 11.35 -7.65
CA GLU A 56 -18.51 11.22 -6.45
C GLU A 56 -17.11 10.66 -6.76
N PRO A 57 -16.03 11.35 -6.32
CA PRO A 57 -14.68 10.82 -6.45
C PRO A 57 -14.46 9.67 -5.46
N LEU A 58 -14.20 8.47 -5.98
CA LEU A 58 -14.01 7.27 -5.16
C LEU A 58 -12.54 6.89 -5.04
N VAL A 59 -12.20 6.32 -3.88
CA VAL A 59 -10.86 5.81 -3.58
C VAL A 59 -10.93 4.43 -2.96
N ILE A 60 -9.92 3.61 -3.23
CA ILE A 60 -9.72 2.33 -2.56
C ILE A 60 -8.54 2.45 -1.60
N HIS A 61 -8.76 2.08 -0.35
CA HIS A 61 -7.77 2.22 0.73
C HIS A 61 -7.86 1.07 1.73
N LEU A 62 -6.81 0.90 2.52
CA LEU A 62 -6.78 -0.08 3.60
C LEU A 62 -7.28 0.57 4.89
N SER A 63 -8.44 0.14 5.39
CA SER A 63 -9.07 0.68 6.60
C SER A 63 -9.00 -0.32 7.77
N GLY A 64 -8.91 0.17 9.01
CA GLY A 64 -8.98 -0.68 10.20
C GLY A 64 -10.41 -0.88 10.69
N ASN A 65 -10.75 -2.10 11.14
CA ASN A 65 -12.06 -2.35 11.76
C ASN A 65 -12.12 -1.73 13.16
N GLY A 66 -12.97 -0.72 13.32
CA GLY A 66 -13.34 -0.11 14.59
C GLY A 66 -13.15 1.39 14.53
N GLU A 67 -14.22 2.13 14.24
CA GLU A 67 -14.62 3.43 14.84
C GLU A 67 -13.60 4.61 14.91
N ASP A 68 -12.38 4.48 14.39
CA ASP A 68 -11.28 5.42 14.67
C ASP A 68 -11.09 6.50 13.59
N PHE A 69 -11.66 6.36 12.39
CA PHE A 69 -11.69 7.45 11.41
C PHE A 69 -12.79 8.50 11.69
N ALA A 70 -13.70 8.21 12.63
CA ALA A 70 -14.70 9.16 13.10
C ALA A 70 -14.15 10.17 14.14
N ALA A 71 -12.92 9.98 14.66
CA ALA A 71 -12.39 10.78 15.76
C ALA A 71 -11.78 12.15 15.38
N SER A 72 -11.93 12.64 14.15
CA SER A 72 -11.49 14.00 13.78
C SER A 72 -12.55 14.91 13.15
N SER A 73 -13.79 14.42 13.03
CA SER A 73 -14.94 15.19 12.53
C SER A 73 -16.05 15.23 13.58
N GLY A 74 -16.00 16.19 14.50
CA GLY A 74 -17.19 16.49 15.32
C GLY A 74 -16.88 17.20 16.64
N ILE A 75 -17.18 18.50 16.69
CA ILE A 75 -17.51 19.17 17.95
C ILE A 75 -18.94 18.76 18.30
N GLY A 76 -19.14 18.25 19.53
CA GLY A 76 -20.42 18.28 20.23
C GLY A 76 -21.24 17.00 20.23
N GLY A 77 -21.16 16.21 21.31
CA GLY A 77 -22.10 15.13 21.60
C GLY A 77 -21.61 14.12 22.62
N GLY A 78 -21.60 14.51 23.91
CA GLY A 78 -21.54 13.67 25.12
C GLY A 78 -20.94 12.25 25.03
N GLY A 79 -19.66 12.11 25.41
CA GLY A 79 -19.02 10.82 25.62
C GLY A 79 -17.74 10.99 26.43
N LEU A 80 -17.88 10.80 27.75
CA LEU A 80 -16.91 10.94 28.83
C LEU A 80 -15.46 10.53 28.48
N PHE A 81 -14.50 11.41 28.79
CA PHE A 81 -13.07 11.06 28.91
C PHE A 81 -12.92 9.81 29.79
N SER A 82 -12.57 8.66 29.21
CA SER A 82 -12.01 7.55 29.99
C SER A 82 -10.50 7.71 30.05
N LEU A 83 -10.08 8.63 30.91
CA LEU A 83 -8.73 8.68 31.46
C LEU A 83 -8.69 7.61 32.56
N SER A 84 -8.62 6.34 32.17
CA SER A 84 -8.48 5.23 33.10
C SER A 84 -7.54 4.19 32.51
N GLY A 85 -6.41 4.03 33.19
CA GLY A 85 -5.59 2.82 33.30
C GLY A 85 -5.37 1.98 32.05
N SER A 86 -4.11 1.90 31.64
CA SER A 86 -3.41 0.68 31.23
C SER A 86 -4.18 -0.38 30.42
N SER A 87 -3.62 -0.71 29.25
CA SER A 87 -3.92 -1.91 28.45
C SER A 87 -5.21 -1.93 27.63
N ASN A 88 -5.24 -1.15 26.54
CA ASN A 88 -6.02 -1.50 25.33
C ASN A 88 -5.25 -1.22 24.02
N ILE A 89 -3.91 -1.19 24.10
CA ILE A 89 -2.99 -0.96 22.97
C ILE A 89 -2.90 -2.16 22.00
N LEU A 90 -3.75 -3.18 22.12
CA LEU A 90 -3.73 -4.39 21.28
C LEU A 90 -5.12 -5.07 21.21
N LYS A 91 -6.14 -4.40 20.67
CA LYS A 91 -7.19 -5.15 19.96
C LYS A 91 -6.78 -5.17 18.49
N SER A 92 -6.20 -6.31 18.08
CA SER A 92 -5.82 -6.62 16.70
C SER A 92 -7.06 -6.60 15.79
N GLY A 93 -7.49 -5.41 15.40
CA GLY A 93 -8.51 -5.22 14.37
C GLY A 93 -7.94 -5.70 13.04
N LYS A 94 -8.66 -6.55 12.32
CA LYS A 94 -8.24 -6.96 10.97
C LYS A 94 -8.39 -5.75 10.04
N ALA A 95 -7.34 -5.36 9.35
CA ALA A 95 -7.44 -4.29 8.35
C ALA A 95 -8.10 -4.83 7.07
N GLU A 96 -9.05 -4.09 6.52
CA GLU A 96 -9.86 -4.44 5.36
C GLU A 96 -9.68 -3.40 4.25
N VAL A 97 -9.55 -3.86 3.01
CA VAL A 97 -9.53 -2.97 1.85
C VAL A 97 -10.97 -2.56 1.50
N ARG A 98 -11.23 -1.25 1.49
CA ARG A 98 -12.55 -0.66 1.27
C ARG A 98 -12.54 0.31 0.11
N CYS A 99 -13.72 0.51 -0.49
CA CYS A 99 -13.99 1.58 -1.44
C CYS A 99 -14.91 2.58 -0.75
N ASP A 100 -14.43 3.81 -0.55
CA ASP A 100 -15.19 4.87 0.13
C ASP A 100 -15.01 6.20 -0.66
N PRO A 101 -15.92 7.18 -0.49
CA PRO A 101 -15.76 8.50 -1.08
C PRO A 101 -14.48 9.20 -0.61
N LEU A 102 -13.79 9.90 -1.52
CA LEU A 102 -12.53 10.59 -1.21
C LEU A 102 -12.71 11.58 -0.07
N PHE A 103 -13.82 12.32 -0.05
CA PHE A 103 -14.11 13.33 0.96
C PHE A 103 -14.29 12.70 2.35
N ASP A 104 -14.94 11.55 2.44
CA ASP A 104 -15.11 10.81 3.70
C ASP A 104 -13.78 10.30 4.23
N VAL A 105 -12.92 9.78 3.34
CA VAL A 105 -11.58 9.33 3.70
C VAL A 105 -10.68 10.50 4.07
N ALA A 106 -10.83 11.67 3.42
CA ALA A 106 -10.05 12.84 3.75
C ALA A 106 -10.46 13.46 5.09
N GLY A 107 -11.76 13.57 5.34
CA GLY A 107 -12.30 14.36 6.45
C GLY A 107 -11.75 15.78 6.41
N ARG A 108 -11.06 16.20 7.48
CA ARG A 108 -10.40 17.52 7.58
C ARG A 108 -8.92 17.51 7.19
N SER A 109 -8.42 16.38 6.69
CA SER A 109 -7.00 16.21 6.41
C SER A 109 -6.60 16.83 5.08
N LEU A 110 -5.36 17.33 5.03
CA LEU A 110 -4.74 17.70 3.76
C LEU A 110 -4.39 16.44 2.97
N VAL A 111 -4.48 16.55 1.66
CA VAL A 111 -4.27 15.47 0.71
C VAL A 111 -3.25 15.92 -0.33
N ARG A 112 -2.43 14.98 -0.82
CA ARG A 112 -1.55 15.20 -1.97
C ARG A 112 -1.60 14.01 -2.91
N ILE A 113 -1.32 14.28 -4.18
CA ILE A 113 -1.01 13.25 -5.17
C ILE A 113 0.47 12.90 -4.96
N ASN A 114 0.78 11.62 -4.75
CA ASN A 114 2.14 11.17 -4.54
C ASN A 114 2.46 9.93 -5.40
N ASN A 115 2.79 10.18 -6.66
CA ASN A 115 3.33 9.19 -7.59
C ASN A 115 4.87 9.23 -7.61
N GLY A 116 5.53 9.66 -6.53
CA GLY A 116 6.98 9.93 -6.52
C GLY A 116 7.87 8.75 -6.93
N ARG A 117 7.38 7.52 -6.76
CA ARG A 117 8.11 6.30 -7.17
C ARG A 117 8.11 6.06 -8.68
N ASP A 118 7.28 6.77 -9.46
CA ASP A 118 7.30 6.74 -10.93
C ASP A 118 8.68 7.10 -11.50
N ALA A 119 9.47 7.91 -10.77
CA ALA A 119 10.84 8.29 -11.15
C ALA A 119 11.76 7.07 -11.35
N ASN A 120 11.55 6.03 -10.54
CA ASN A 120 12.42 4.84 -10.50
C ASN A 120 11.69 3.55 -10.90
N HIS A 121 10.37 3.59 -11.03
CA HIS A 121 9.54 2.42 -11.33
C HIS A 121 8.50 2.76 -12.37
N ARG A 122 8.45 1.99 -13.46
CA ARG A 122 7.42 2.15 -14.48
C ARG A 122 6.05 1.76 -13.90
N PRO A 123 5.08 2.70 -13.79
CA PRO A 123 3.74 2.39 -13.31
C PRO A 123 3.00 1.53 -14.33
N PHE A 124 2.02 0.77 -13.87
CA PHE A 124 1.06 0.13 -14.75
C PHE A 124 0.12 1.14 -15.41
N PRO A 125 -0.55 0.77 -16.52
CA PRO A 125 -1.65 1.55 -17.06
C PRO A 125 -2.73 1.80 -15.97
N PRO A 126 -3.35 3.00 -15.93
CA PRO A 126 -4.38 3.35 -14.96
C PRO A 126 -5.46 2.28 -14.75
N THR A 127 -5.93 1.65 -15.84
CA THR A 127 -6.94 0.58 -15.79
C THR A 127 -6.46 -0.60 -14.95
N ILE A 128 -5.24 -1.07 -15.18
CA ILE A 128 -4.63 -2.17 -14.44
C ILE A 128 -4.42 -1.80 -12.97
N VAL A 129 -4.04 -0.55 -12.67
CA VAL A 129 -3.90 -0.08 -11.27
C VAL A 129 -5.24 -0.18 -10.54
N VAL A 130 -6.32 0.28 -11.18
CA VAL A 130 -7.68 0.23 -10.63
C VAL A 130 -8.18 -1.20 -10.48
N ASP A 131 -8.03 -2.05 -11.50
CA ASP A 131 -8.43 -3.46 -11.46
C ASP A 131 -7.75 -4.18 -10.29
N ARG A 132 -6.46 -3.93 -10.08
CA ARG A 132 -5.70 -4.51 -8.96
C ARG A 132 -6.22 -4.04 -7.61
N ALA A 133 -6.56 -2.77 -7.48
CA ALA A 133 -7.15 -2.24 -6.25
C ALA A 133 -8.54 -2.86 -5.98
N LEU A 134 -9.36 -3.00 -7.02
CA LEU A 134 -10.68 -3.64 -6.95
C LEU A 134 -10.59 -5.12 -6.55
N LEU A 135 -9.61 -5.87 -7.09
CA LEU A 135 -9.37 -7.28 -6.76
C LEU A 135 -9.06 -7.53 -5.28
N GLN A 136 -8.62 -6.51 -4.55
CA GLN A 136 -8.32 -6.62 -3.13
C GLN A 136 -9.48 -6.19 -2.23
N LEU A 137 -10.60 -5.69 -2.76
CA LEU A 137 -11.73 -5.27 -1.94
C LEU A 137 -12.22 -6.40 -1.02
N GLY A 138 -12.45 -6.07 0.25
CA GLY A 138 -12.87 -7.03 1.27
C GLY A 138 -11.76 -7.95 1.79
N ALA A 139 -10.51 -7.82 1.31
CA ALA A 139 -9.39 -8.59 1.83
C ALA A 139 -9.02 -8.15 3.26
N ARG A 140 -9.02 -9.09 4.21
CA ARG A 140 -8.85 -8.85 5.66
C ARG A 140 -7.52 -9.32 6.26
N ASN A 141 -6.57 -9.71 5.40
CA ASN A 141 -5.32 -10.37 5.80
C ASN A 141 -4.15 -9.38 6.07
N TYR A 142 -4.46 -8.11 6.33
CA TYR A 142 -3.44 -7.09 6.54
C TYR A 142 -3.30 -6.74 8.04
N ASN A 143 -2.06 -6.73 8.55
CA ASN A 143 -1.76 -6.23 9.89
C ASN A 143 -1.91 -4.69 9.93
N LEU A 144 -2.38 -4.08 11.01
CA LEU A 144 -2.67 -2.64 11.11
C LEU A 144 -1.42 -1.77 11.30
N PHE A 145 -0.56 -1.63 10.30
CA PHE A 145 0.57 -0.69 10.39
C PHE A 145 0.68 0.19 9.16
N LEU A 146 1.13 1.44 9.36
CA LEU A 146 1.49 2.47 8.37
C LEU A 146 2.12 1.92 7.09
N ASN A 147 3.03 0.95 7.23
CA ASN A 147 3.64 0.31 6.08
C ASN A 147 2.60 -0.36 5.16
N ASN A 148 1.57 -1.01 5.68
CA ASN A 148 0.68 -1.83 4.87
C ASN A 148 -0.21 -1.04 3.91
N CYS A 149 -0.65 0.18 4.26
CA CYS A 149 -1.40 1.02 3.31
C CYS A 149 -0.49 1.54 2.18
N GLU A 150 0.73 1.97 2.50
CA GLU A 150 1.72 2.36 1.49
C GLU A 150 2.11 1.16 0.59
N HIS A 151 2.29 -0.02 1.18
CA HIS A 151 2.61 -1.24 0.44
C HIS A 151 1.45 -1.67 -0.46
N PHE A 152 0.21 -1.52 0.00
CA PHE A 152 -0.99 -1.79 -0.79
C PHE A 152 -1.05 -0.91 -2.05
N VAL A 153 -0.93 0.42 -1.90
CA VAL A 153 -1.00 1.32 -3.06
C VAL A 153 0.16 1.12 -4.03
N ASN A 154 1.36 0.82 -3.51
CA ASN A 154 2.53 0.50 -4.33
C ASN A 154 2.38 -0.83 -5.07
N TRP A 155 1.77 -1.84 -4.43
CA TRP A 155 1.43 -3.09 -5.09
C TRP A 155 0.41 -2.87 -6.21
N CYS A 156 -0.58 -1.99 -6.01
CA CYS A 156 -1.54 -1.64 -7.05
C CYS A 156 -0.85 -0.96 -8.24
N ARG A 157 -0.05 0.09 -8.00
CA ARG A 157 0.55 0.91 -9.07
C ARG A 157 1.75 0.30 -9.78
N TYR A 158 2.63 -0.39 -9.07
CA TYR A 158 3.90 -0.88 -9.61
C TYR A 158 4.00 -2.40 -9.68
N GLY A 159 3.11 -3.12 -8.99
CA GLY A 159 3.17 -4.58 -8.88
C GLY A 159 4.25 -5.09 -7.93
N ILE A 160 4.80 -4.20 -7.12
CA ILE A 160 5.92 -4.50 -6.26
C ILE A 160 5.41 -4.81 -4.85
N LYS A 161 5.40 -6.10 -4.46
CA LYS A 161 5.44 -6.46 -3.04
C LYS A 161 6.88 -6.25 -2.56
N ILE A 162 7.30 -5.01 -2.25
CA ILE A 162 8.53 -4.81 -1.48
C ILE A 162 8.15 -5.25 -0.06
N SER A 163 8.31 -6.53 0.22
CA SER A 163 8.80 -6.88 1.55
C SER A 163 10.31 -6.98 1.39
N SER A 164 11.07 -6.31 2.25
CA SER A 164 12.50 -6.60 2.43
C SER A 164 12.77 -8.10 2.66
N GLN A 165 11.73 -8.85 3.03
CA GLN A 165 11.67 -10.29 3.14
C GLN A 165 11.78 -11.00 1.78
N ASN A 166 11.24 -10.48 0.67
CA ASN A 166 11.32 -11.15 -0.65
C ASN A 166 12.76 -11.18 -1.18
N LEU A 167 13.48 -10.06 -1.10
CA LEU A 167 14.90 -10.01 -1.49
C LEU A 167 15.77 -10.90 -0.59
N LYS A 168 15.53 -10.87 0.74
CA LYS A 168 16.22 -11.77 1.67
C LYS A 168 15.88 -13.24 1.42
N ALA A 169 14.62 -13.57 1.14
CA ALA A 169 14.18 -14.94 0.87
C ALA A 169 14.73 -15.47 -0.45
N ILE A 170 14.81 -14.65 -1.50
CA ILE A 170 15.47 -15.03 -2.76
C ILE A 170 16.94 -15.36 -2.50
N SER A 171 17.66 -14.50 -1.77
CA SER A 171 19.07 -14.74 -1.43
C SER A 171 19.25 -16.03 -0.61
N ILE A 172 18.40 -16.26 0.40
CA ILE A 172 18.45 -17.49 1.22
C ILE A 172 18.14 -18.73 0.38
N LYS A 173 17.13 -18.68 -0.51
CA LYS A 173 16.77 -19.80 -1.38
C LYS A 173 17.88 -20.14 -2.37
N CYS A 174 18.58 -19.15 -2.93
CA CYS A 174 19.75 -19.39 -3.78
C CYS A 174 20.86 -20.13 -3.02
N VAL A 175 21.20 -19.65 -1.81
CA VAL A 175 22.25 -20.26 -0.98
C VAL A 175 21.90 -21.70 -0.58
N LEU A 176 20.64 -21.96 -0.23
CA LEU A 176 20.18 -23.32 0.10
C LEU A 176 20.19 -24.25 -1.12
N LEU A 177 19.85 -23.74 -2.31
CA LEU A 177 19.89 -24.53 -3.55
C LEU A 177 21.33 -24.92 -3.91
N GLU A 178 22.30 -24.00 -3.76
CA GLU A 178 23.73 -24.29 -3.98
C GLU A 178 24.25 -25.33 -3.00
N LEU A 179 23.92 -25.19 -1.71
CA LEU A 179 24.35 -26.14 -0.68
C LEU A 179 23.73 -27.53 -0.89
N ALA A 180 22.45 -27.60 -1.28
CA ALA A 180 21.78 -28.87 -1.54
C ALA A 180 22.39 -29.59 -2.77
N LEU A 181 22.66 -28.88 -3.86
CA LEU A 181 23.25 -29.47 -5.06
C LEU A 181 24.67 -29.99 -4.82
N THR A 182 25.49 -29.23 -4.09
CA THR A 182 26.84 -29.66 -3.73
C THR A 182 26.82 -30.87 -2.78
N ALA A 183 25.87 -30.97 -1.85
CA ALA A 183 25.72 -32.12 -0.95
C ALA A 183 25.35 -33.43 -1.67
N VAL A 184 24.68 -33.37 -2.82
CA VAL A 184 24.33 -34.55 -3.65
C VAL A 184 25.43 -34.85 -4.69
N GLY A 185 26.58 -34.18 -4.60
CA GLY A 185 27.75 -34.44 -5.45
C GLY A 185 27.73 -33.72 -6.80
N ALA A 186 26.87 -32.71 -6.99
CA ALA A 186 26.94 -31.88 -8.20
C ALA A 186 28.24 -31.06 -8.22
N SER A 187 28.82 -30.88 -9.40
CA SER A 187 29.97 -30.00 -9.58
C SER A 187 29.64 -28.57 -9.12
N PRO A 188 30.56 -27.87 -8.43
CA PRO A 188 30.35 -26.48 -8.00
C PRO A 188 29.93 -25.54 -9.13
N VAL A 189 30.41 -25.79 -10.35
CA VAL A 189 30.05 -25.01 -11.55
C VAL A 189 28.57 -25.17 -11.88
N LEU A 190 28.03 -26.38 -11.81
CA LEU A 190 26.61 -26.64 -12.08
C LEU A 190 25.70 -26.03 -11.02
N ALA A 191 26.11 -26.10 -9.75
CA ALA A 191 25.39 -25.47 -8.64
C ALA A 191 25.28 -23.95 -8.84
N LEU A 192 26.40 -23.28 -9.14
CA LEU A 192 26.44 -21.85 -9.46
C LEU A 192 25.57 -21.50 -10.68
N CYS A 193 25.69 -22.25 -11.78
CA CYS A 193 24.86 -22.02 -12.97
C CYS A 193 23.36 -22.13 -12.65
N SER A 194 22.95 -23.13 -11.85
CA SER A 194 21.55 -23.31 -11.48
C SER A 194 21.01 -22.18 -10.60
N ALA A 195 21.82 -21.67 -9.67
CA ALA A 195 21.46 -20.54 -8.82
C ALA A 195 21.37 -19.22 -9.61
N LEU A 196 22.27 -19.03 -10.58
CA LEU A 196 22.22 -17.89 -11.50
C LEU A 196 20.97 -17.95 -12.40
N VAL A 197 20.65 -19.11 -12.97
CA VAL A 197 19.42 -19.32 -13.76
C VAL A 197 18.18 -19.05 -12.90
N TYR A 198 18.14 -19.55 -11.67
CA TYR A 198 17.05 -19.26 -10.75
C TYR A 198 16.91 -17.75 -10.49
N ARG A 199 18.03 -17.04 -10.27
CA ARG A 199 18.04 -15.62 -9.94
C ARG A 199 17.74 -14.69 -11.11
N PHE A 200 18.22 -15.01 -12.31
CA PHE A 200 18.09 -14.15 -13.50
C PHE A 200 16.94 -14.54 -14.42
N ILE A 201 16.37 -15.74 -14.26
CA ILE A 201 15.26 -16.20 -15.09
C ILE A 201 14.05 -16.54 -14.23
N ALA A 202 14.15 -17.50 -13.32
CA ALA A 202 12.98 -17.97 -12.57
C ALA A 202 12.38 -16.88 -11.66
N VAL A 203 13.22 -16.07 -11.01
CA VAL A 203 12.77 -14.97 -10.15
C VAL A 203 12.11 -13.84 -10.96
N PRO A 204 12.70 -13.30 -12.05
CA PRO A 204 12.02 -12.32 -12.90
C PRO A 204 10.73 -12.84 -13.53
N VAL A 205 10.70 -14.11 -13.97
CA VAL A 205 9.49 -14.73 -14.51
C VAL A 205 8.43 -14.89 -13.42
N SER A 206 8.78 -15.43 -12.25
CA SER A 206 7.85 -15.54 -11.12
C SER A 206 7.35 -14.17 -10.66
N ASN A 207 8.24 -13.17 -10.61
CA ASN A 207 7.87 -11.80 -10.30
C ASN A 207 6.98 -11.21 -11.38
N ALA A 208 7.22 -11.46 -12.66
CA ALA A 208 6.37 -11.03 -13.76
C ALA A 208 4.99 -11.70 -13.66
N VAL A 209 4.94 -13.02 -13.44
CA VAL A 209 3.69 -13.77 -13.26
C VAL A 209 2.93 -13.25 -12.03
N ASN A 210 3.57 -13.07 -10.89
CA ASN A 210 2.96 -12.48 -9.68
C ASN A 210 2.56 -11.01 -9.88
N ARG A 211 3.30 -10.28 -10.71
CA ARG A 211 3.03 -8.90 -11.09
C ARG A 211 1.75 -8.82 -11.94
N PHE A 212 1.49 -9.78 -12.81
CA PHE A 212 0.29 -9.81 -13.65
C PHE A 212 -0.92 -10.49 -12.99
N PHE A 213 -0.74 -11.66 -12.35
CA PHE A 213 -1.85 -12.50 -11.89
C PHE A 213 -2.12 -12.43 -10.38
N GLY A 214 -1.27 -11.75 -9.61
CA GLY A 214 -1.36 -11.76 -8.16
C GLY A 214 -0.96 -13.12 -7.56
N THR A 215 -0.66 -13.14 -6.27
CA THR A 215 -0.16 -14.34 -5.57
C THR A 215 -1.24 -15.38 -5.26
N ASN A 216 -2.43 -15.31 -5.88
CA ASN A 216 -3.56 -16.20 -5.59
C ASN A 216 -3.63 -17.44 -6.50
N LEU A 217 -2.66 -17.64 -7.40
CA LEU A 217 -2.47 -18.93 -8.05
C LEU A 217 -1.69 -19.87 -7.11
N CYS A 218 -2.24 -20.14 -5.93
CA CYS A 218 -2.00 -21.43 -5.30
C CYS A 218 -2.81 -22.44 -6.11
N VAL A 219 -2.10 -23.19 -6.95
CA VAL A 219 -2.61 -24.44 -7.53
C VAL A 219 -3.11 -25.29 -6.36
N SER A 220 -4.38 -25.69 -6.44
CA SER A 220 -5.04 -26.62 -5.51
C SER A 220 -4.38 -27.99 -5.54
#